data_AF-A0A7C5VVH4-F1
#
_entry.id   AF-A0A7C5VVH4-F1
#
_cell.length_a   1.000
_cell.length_b   1.000
_cell.length_c   1.000
_cell.angle_alpha   90.00
_cell.angle_beta   90.00
_cell.angle_gamma   90.00
#
_symmetry.space_group_name_H-M   'P 1'
#
loop_
_entity.id
_entity.type
_entity.pdbx_description
1 polymer ?
#
loop_
_entity_poly.entity_id
_entity_poly.type
_entity_poly.pdbx_seq_one_letter_code
_entity_poly.pdbx_strand_id
1 'polypeptide(L)'
;MRVRALGKLGLMLSWLVAVMLAWGIVFWLVVRQNVGGLQDFWAAERLLAYGAFLVAPALTFAPLGRLVRVPFLEIEAIAGWSTSLFVW
;
A
#
# COMPACT_ATOMS: atom_id res chain seq x y z
N MET A 1 24.90 -17.12 -14.00
CA MET A 1 23.93 -16.08 -14.41
C MET A 1 22.46 -16.49 -14.19
N ARG A 2 22.02 -17.70 -14.57
CA ARG A 2 20.61 -18.14 -14.43
C ARG A 2 20.02 -18.10 -13.01
N VAL A 3 20.79 -18.49 -11.98
CA VAL A 3 20.31 -18.49 -10.58
C VAL A 3 19.96 -17.08 -10.08
N ARG A 4 20.71 -16.05 -10.49
CA ARG A 4 20.42 -14.64 -10.15
C ARG A 4 19.17 -14.11 -10.84
N ALA A 5 18.89 -14.57 -12.06
CA ALA A 5 17.69 -14.17 -12.80
C ALA A 5 16.42 -14.77 -12.17
N LEU A 6 16.46 -16.05 -11.79
CA LEU A 6 15.36 -16.73 -11.08
C LEU A 6 15.05 -16.07 -9.73
N GLY A 7 16.07 -15.67 -8.96
CA GLY A 7 15.88 -14.96 -7.70
C GLY A 7 15.19 -13.60 -7.86
N LYS A 8 15.57 -12.83 -8.90
CA LYS A 8 14.92 -11.55 -9.21
C LYS A 8 13.45 -11.74 -9.65
N LEU A 9 13.19 -12.76 -10.45
CA LEU A 9 11.83 -13.11 -10.88
C LEU A 9 10.95 -13.48 -9.68
N GLY A 10 11.47 -14.33 -8.78
CA GLY A 10 10.75 -14.72 -7.56
C GLY A 10 10.42 -13.52 -6.68
N LEU A 11 11.37 -12.60 -6.49
CA LEU A 11 11.15 -11.35 -5.74
C LEU A 11 10.12 -10.44 -6.41
N MET A 12 10.15 -10.33 -7.75
CA MET A 12 9.18 -9.54 -8.50
C MET A 12 7.77 -10.12 -8.36
N LEU A 13 7.62 -11.44 -8.45
CA LEU A 13 6.33 -12.11 -8.29
C LEU A 13 5.80 -11.96 -6.86
N SER A 14 6.65 -12.17 -5.85
CA SER A 14 6.22 -12.00 -4.45
C SER A 14 5.84 -10.56 -4.15
N TRP A 15 6.57 -9.59 -4.73
CA TRP A 15 6.24 -8.17 -4.63
C TRP A 15 4.88 -7.86 -5.28
N LEU A 16 4.62 -8.34 -6.50
CA LEU A 16 3.32 -8.14 -7.16
C LEU A 16 2.17 -8.74 -6.36
N VAL A 17 2.34 -9.94 -5.82
CA VAL A 17 1.35 -10.58 -4.94
C VAL A 17 1.14 -9.73 -3.68
N ALA A 18 2.20 -9.24 -3.05
CA ALA A 18 2.10 -8.38 -1.86
C ALA A 18 1.36 -7.07 -2.16
N VAL A 19 1.63 -6.43 -3.31
CA VAL A 19 0.91 -5.23 -3.77
C VAL A 19 -0.58 -5.53 -3.94
N MET A 20 -0.93 -6.61 -4.64
CA MET A 20 -2.32 -7.02 -4.84
C MET A 20 -3.04 -7.29 -3.52
N LEU A 21 -2.39 -8.00 -2.59
CA LEU A 21 -2.97 -8.29 -1.27
C LEU A 21 -3.15 -7.01 -0.44
N ALA A 22 -2.18 -6.10 -0.44
CA ALA A 22 -2.26 -4.85 0.31
C ALA A 22 -3.44 -3.98 -0.19
N TRP A 23 -3.58 -3.80 -1.50
CA TRP A 23 -4.73 -3.09 -2.08
C TRP A 23 -6.06 -3.84 -1.89
N GLY A 24 -6.04 -5.17 -1.92
CA GLY A 24 -7.21 -5.99 -1.59
C GLY A 24 -7.70 -5.77 -0.17
N ILE A 25 -6.78 -5.68 0.80
CA ILE A 25 -7.09 -5.37 2.21
C ILE A 25 -7.66 -3.95 2.33
N VAL A 26 -7.04 -2.96 1.67
CA VAL A 26 -7.55 -1.58 1.61
C VAL A 26 -9.00 -1.55 1.11
N PHE A 27 -9.26 -2.19 -0.03
CA PHE A 27 -10.61 -2.25 -0.62
C PHE A 27 -11.60 -2.94 0.33
N TRP A 28 -11.21 -4.06 0.94
CA TRP A 28 -12.07 -4.79 1.86
C TRP A 28 -12.43 -3.94 3.09
N LEU A 29 -11.45 -3.31 3.74
CA LEU A 29 -11.69 -2.53 4.95
C LEU A 29 -12.49 -1.25 4.66
N VAL A 30 -12.12 -0.49 3.62
CA VAL A 30 -12.76 0.81 3.37
C VAL A 30 -14.05 0.70 2.59
N VAL A 31 -14.06 -0.05 1.48
CA VAL A 31 -15.24 -0.10 0.60
C VAL A 31 -16.26 -1.12 1.10
N ARG A 32 -15.81 -2.31 1.52
CA ARG A 32 -16.73 -3.38 1.92
C ARG A 32 -17.17 -3.30 3.38
N GLN A 33 -16.25 -2.98 4.29
CA GLN A 33 -16.55 -2.89 5.73
C GLN A 33 -16.89 -1.47 6.19
N ASN A 34 -16.67 -0.45 5.36
CA ASN A 34 -16.93 0.95 5.68
C ASN A 34 -16.36 1.36 7.06
N VAL A 35 -15.11 0.97 7.35
CA VAL A 35 -14.46 1.25 8.65
C VAL A 35 -14.36 2.75 8.97
N GLY A 36 -14.47 3.64 7.97
CA GLY A 36 -14.55 5.08 8.18
C GLY A 36 -15.80 5.53 8.94
N GLY A 37 -16.89 4.74 8.86
CA GLY A 37 -18.12 5.00 9.62
C GLY A 37 -18.06 4.61 11.10
N LEU A 38 -16.96 3.98 11.56
CA LEU A 38 -16.79 3.60 12.96
C LEU A 38 -16.54 4.86 13.81
N GLN A 39 -17.41 5.07 14.79
CA GLN A 39 -17.32 6.19 15.73
C GLN A 39 -16.12 6.07 16.68
N ASP A 40 -15.70 4.84 16.98
CA ASP A 40 -14.50 4.59 17.77
C ASP A 40 -13.24 4.80 16.92
N PHE A 41 -12.44 5.80 17.32
CA PHE A 41 -11.17 6.10 16.68
C PHE A 41 -10.17 4.95 16.80
N TRP A 42 -10.19 4.23 17.92
CA TRP A 42 -9.22 3.19 18.26
C TRP A 42 -9.67 1.79 17.87
N ALA A 43 -10.79 1.66 17.14
CA ALA A 43 -11.25 0.39 16.61
C ALA A 43 -10.13 -0.31 15.83
N ALA A 44 -9.92 -1.59 16.10
CA ALA A 44 -8.80 -2.35 15.55
C ALA A 44 -8.82 -2.37 14.01
N GLU A 45 -10.01 -2.47 13.42
CA GLU A 45 -10.24 -2.45 11.98
C GLU A 45 -9.82 -1.12 11.35
N ARG A 46 -10.02 -0.03 12.08
CA ARG A 46 -9.67 1.32 11.66
C ARG A 46 -8.17 1.54 11.70
N LEU A 47 -7.51 1.05 12.76
CA LEU A 47 -6.04 1.03 12.85
C LEU A 47 -5.41 0.16 11.75
N LEU A 48 -6.02 -0.98 11.44
CA LEU A 48 -5.60 -1.84 10.33
C LEU A 48 -5.75 -1.13 8.98
N ALA A 49 -6.85 -0.39 8.78
CA ALA A 49 -7.07 0.38 7.56
C ALA A 49 -6.00 1.48 7.39
N TYR A 50 -5.66 2.18 8.48
CA TYR A 50 -4.58 3.19 8.46
C TYR A 50 -3.24 2.58 8.06
N GLY A 51 -2.89 1.44 8.66
CA GLY A 51 -1.68 0.71 8.31
C GLY A 51 -1.69 0.26 6.85
N ALA A 52 -2.81 -0.30 6.37
CA ALA A 52 -2.96 -0.75 4.99
C ALA A 52 -2.83 0.41 3.98
N PHE A 53 -3.35 1.59 4.32
CA PHE A 53 -3.24 2.80 3.49
C PHE A 53 -1.85 3.42 3.45
N LEU A 54 -0.97 3.09 4.39
CA LEU A 54 0.45 3.42 4.30
C LEU A 54 1.20 2.35 3.49
N VAL A 55 0.95 1.07 3.78
CA VAL A 55 1.68 -0.06 3.20
C VAL A 55 1.39 -0.24 1.71
N ALA A 56 0.13 -0.15 1.27
CA ALA A 56 -0.24 -0.34 -0.12
C ALA A 56 0.43 0.66 -1.09
N PRO A 57 0.37 1.99 -0.85
CA PRO A 57 1.10 2.93 -1.68
C PRO A 57 2.61 2.80 -1.50
N ALA A 58 3.14 2.49 -0.30
CA ALA A 58 4.58 2.29 -0.14
C ALA A 58 5.11 1.12 -0.98
N LEU A 59 4.41 -0.01 -0.97
CA LEU A 59 4.74 -1.17 -1.81
C LEU A 59 4.66 -0.83 -3.30
N THR A 60 3.75 0.07 -3.70
CA THR A 60 3.54 0.45 -5.10
C THR A 60 4.60 1.45 -5.56
N PHE A 61 4.79 2.53 -4.81
CA PHE A 61 5.52 3.72 -5.27
C PHE A 61 6.97 3.78 -4.83
N ALA A 62 7.39 3.15 -3.73
CA ALA A 62 8.81 3.16 -3.34
C ALA A 62 9.72 2.49 -4.38
N PRO A 63 9.35 1.34 -5.01
CA PRO A 63 10.13 0.79 -6.10
C PRO A 63 10.15 1.69 -7.34
N LEU A 64 9.01 2.34 -7.64
CA LEU A 64 8.89 3.27 -8.76
C LEU A 64 9.75 4.51 -8.57
N GLY A 65 9.73 5.13 -7.38
CA GLY A 65 10.56 6.29 -7.04
C GLY A 65 12.04 6.03 -7.27
N ARG A 66 12.52 4.85 -6.88
CA ARG A 66 13.91 4.40 -7.16
C ARG A 66 14.20 4.25 -8.66
N LEU A 67 13.20 3.90 -9.48
CA LEU A 67 13.36 3.72 -10.93
C LEU A 67 13.35 5.06 -11.68
N VAL A 68 12.41 5.95 -11.38
CA VAL A 68 12.24 7.21 -12.12
C VAL A 68 13.13 8.36 -11.62
N ARG A 69 13.85 8.19 -10.50
CA ARG A 69 14.74 9.21 -9.91
C ARG A 69 14.07 10.57 -9.68
N VAL A 70 12.75 10.59 -9.59
CA VAL A 70 11.98 11.79 -9.24
C VAL A 70 12.07 11.96 -7.73
N PRO A 71 12.66 13.05 -7.23
CA PRO A 71 12.77 13.29 -5.80
C PRO A 71 11.37 13.36 -5.18
N PHE A 72 11.21 12.74 -4.01
CA PHE A 72 9.99 12.73 -3.20
C PHE A 72 8.75 12.04 -3.80
N LEU A 73 8.78 11.48 -5.01
CA LEU A 73 7.62 10.82 -5.63
C LEU A 73 6.96 9.77 -4.72
N GLU A 74 7.78 8.95 -4.06
CA GLU A 74 7.30 7.94 -3.12
C GLU A 74 6.62 8.56 -1.90
N ILE A 75 7.18 9.64 -1.36
CA ILE A 75 6.63 10.33 -0.19
C ILE A 75 5.33 11.05 -0.55
N GLU A 76 5.31 11.76 -1.67
CA GLU A 76 4.13 12.47 -2.17
C GLU A 76 2.99 11.51 -2.49
N ALA A 77 3.29 10.38 -3.14
CA ALA A 77 2.28 9.38 -3.44
C ALA A 77 1.75 8.73 -2.15
N ILE A 78 2.63 8.34 -1.22
CA ILE A 78 2.19 7.76 0.07
C ILE A 78 1.35 8.78 0.85
N ALA A 79 1.82 10.02 0.98
CA ALA A 79 1.12 11.07 1.70
C ALA A 79 -0.23 11.42 1.06
N GLY A 80 -0.26 11.61 -0.26
CA GLY A 80 -1.49 11.92 -1.00
C GLY A 80 -2.53 10.81 -0.94
N TRP A 81 -2.11 9.54 -0.97
CA TRP A 81 -3.04 8.43 -0.76
C TRP A 81 -3.50 8.33 0.68
N SER A 82 -2.61 8.58 1.65
CA SER A 82 -2.96 8.52 3.08
C SER A 82 -3.96 9.61 3.49
N THR A 83 -3.91 10.79 2.86
CA THR A 83 -4.87 11.87 3.16
C THR A 83 -6.27 11.53 2.69
N SER A 84 -6.43 10.73 1.62
CA SER A 84 -7.76 10.30 1.13
C SER A 84 -8.57 9.54 2.18
N LEU A 85 -7.91 9.01 3.21
CA LEU A 85 -8.56 8.30 4.31
C LEU A 85 -9.30 9.24 5.29
N PHE A 86 -8.92 10.52 5.35
CA PHE A 86 -9.51 11.51 6.25
C PHE A 86 -10.57 12.39 5.58
N VAL A 87 -10.82 12.20 4.27
CA VAL A 87 -11.80 12.99 3.50
C VAL A 87 -13.18 12.30 3.42
N TRP A 88 -13.32 11.10 3.99
CA TRP A 88 -14.55 10.31 4.00
C TRP A 88 -15.15 10.21 5.41
#